data_AF-A0A956A1M4-F1
#
_entry.id   AF-A0A956A1M4-F1
#
_cell.length_a   1.000
_cell.length_b   1.000
_cell.length_c   1.000
_cell.angle_alpha   90.00
_cell.angle_beta   90.00
_cell.angle_gamma   90.00
#
_symmetry.space_group_name_H-M   'P 1'
#
loop_
_entity.id
_entity.type
_entity.pdbx_description
1 polymer ?
#
loop_
_entity_poly.entity_id
_entity_poly.type
_entity_poly.pdbx_seq_one_letter_code
_entity_poly.pdbx_strand_id
1 'polypeptide(L)'
;MQARARELLPQVLLTLQSIVQALALELLWDRVANAPHLLPPGGVEGVAFAGLLAGWLQVGAIVLGIVLIWLVYVGLVLRFAWVPRTRDSLFPFAIGLLEFLSIELLGPDHAPAWLAVMGVIFSVTSFATNDVFVFASRESGGVMEGGRLSGLRDFWVGQLLAFAHLALAGVLAVVGGYGALAATVFGAIDAVLLFQMWLVHLYLSDALRGPAPADPAEREAEADGT
;
A
#
# COMPACT_ATOMS: atom_id res chain seq x y z
N MET A 1 -16.49 -10.49 -26.62
CA MET A 1 -16.29 -9.20 -25.91
C MET A 1 -15.83 -9.41 -24.47
N GLN A 2 -16.43 -10.32 -23.70
CA GLN A 2 -16.05 -10.59 -22.30
C GLN A 2 -14.61 -11.06 -22.12
N ALA A 3 -14.10 -11.97 -22.97
CA ALA A 3 -12.69 -12.40 -22.92
C ALA A 3 -11.71 -11.22 -23.10
N ARG A 4 -11.98 -10.36 -24.08
CA ARG A 4 -11.19 -9.14 -24.32
C ARG A 4 -11.28 -8.14 -23.16
N ALA A 5 -12.43 -8.03 -22.50
CA ALA A 5 -12.60 -7.17 -21.33
C ALA A 5 -11.80 -7.69 -20.12
N ARG A 6 -11.70 -9.01 -19.93
CA ARG A 6 -10.88 -9.64 -18.87
C ARG A 6 -9.38 -9.38 -19.04
N GLU A 7 -8.91 -9.26 -20.28
CA GLU A 7 -7.51 -9.00 -20.57
C GLU A 7 -7.16 -7.50 -20.43
N LEU A 8 -8.03 -6.61 -20.91
CA LEU A 8 -7.71 -5.18 -21.03
C LEU A 8 -8.06 -4.37 -19.79
N LEU A 9 -9.17 -4.66 -19.11
CA LEU A 9 -9.65 -3.80 -18.02
C LEU A 9 -8.73 -3.77 -16.79
N PRO A 10 -8.14 -4.89 -16.32
CA PRO A 10 -7.15 -4.85 -15.24
C PRO A 10 -5.93 -4.00 -15.60
N GLN A 11 -5.48 -4.04 -16.87
CA GLN A 11 -4.38 -3.19 -17.34
C GLN A 11 -4.75 -1.71 -17.32
N VAL A 12 -5.96 -1.35 -17.74
CA VAL A 12 -6.46 0.04 -17.67
C VAL A 12 -6.52 0.54 -16.21
N LEU A 13 -6.89 -0.32 -15.27
CA LEU A 13 -6.88 0.05 -13.85
C LEU A 13 -5.47 0.26 -13.32
N LEU A 14 -4.52 -0.59 -13.73
CA LEU A 14 -3.12 -0.42 -13.37
C LEU A 14 -2.51 0.87 -13.95
N THR A 15 -2.85 1.23 -15.19
CA THR A 15 -2.38 2.48 -15.79
C THR A 15 -2.99 3.69 -15.09
N LEU A 16 -4.30 3.67 -14.82
CA LEU A 16 -4.97 4.72 -14.08
C LEU A 16 -4.35 4.91 -12.70
N GLN A 17 -4.15 3.82 -11.96
CA GLN A 17 -3.49 3.88 -10.67
C GLN A 17 -2.07 4.44 -10.80
N SER A 18 -1.29 4.00 -11.78
CA SER A 18 0.08 4.51 -11.99
C SER A 18 0.11 6.01 -12.27
N ILE A 19 -0.88 6.54 -12.98
CA ILE A 19 -1.05 7.99 -13.19
C ILE A 19 -1.33 8.69 -11.85
N VAL A 20 -2.26 8.17 -11.04
CA VAL A 20 -2.57 8.73 -9.71
C VAL A 20 -1.34 8.75 -8.80
N GLN A 21 -0.56 7.67 -8.78
CA GLN A 21 0.66 7.56 -7.97
C GLN A 21 1.74 8.55 -8.43
N ALA A 22 1.89 8.74 -9.75
CA ALA A 22 2.83 9.73 -10.30
C ALA A 22 2.44 11.15 -9.88
N LEU A 23 1.15 11.50 -9.95
CA LEU A 23 0.63 12.79 -9.48
C LEU A 23 0.84 12.97 -7.97
N ALA A 24 0.69 11.91 -7.17
CA ALA A 24 0.94 11.98 -5.73
C ALA A 24 2.41 12.30 -5.42
N LEU A 25 3.34 11.66 -6.14
CA LEU A 25 4.76 11.93 -6.00
C LEU A 25 5.14 13.35 -6.43
N GLU A 26 4.54 13.85 -7.52
CA GLU A 26 4.72 15.22 -7.97
C GLU A 26 4.24 16.23 -6.91
N LEU A 27 3.02 16.03 -6.39
CA LEU A 27 2.46 16.87 -5.33
C LEU A 27 3.32 16.82 -4.05
N LEU A 28 3.77 15.62 -3.65
CA LEU A 28 4.65 15.45 -2.50
C LEU A 28 5.95 16.22 -2.68
N TRP A 29 6.56 16.12 -3.87
CA TRP A 29 7.81 16.82 -4.16
C TRP A 29 7.63 18.34 -4.08
N ASP A 30 6.56 18.89 -4.68
CA ASP A 30 6.25 20.31 -4.58
C ASP A 30 6.03 20.74 -3.12
N ARG A 31 5.31 19.94 -2.34
CA ARG A 31 5.06 20.23 -0.91
C ARG A 31 6.34 20.23 -0.09
N VAL A 32 7.22 19.24 -0.30
CA VAL A 32 8.52 19.13 0.40
C VAL A 32 9.44 20.28 0.04
N ALA A 33 9.53 20.63 -1.25
CA ALA A 33 10.37 21.74 -1.71
C ALA A 33 9.99 23.08 -1.09
N ASN A 34 8.70 23.25 -0.76
CA ASN A 34 8.13 24.45 -0.17
C ASN A 34 7.87 24.33 1.34
N ALA A 35 8.44 23.35 2.05
CA ALA A 35 8.22 23.10 3.47
C ALA A 35 9.41 23.59 4.34
N PRO A 36 9.30 24.74 5.04
CA PRO A 36 10.40 25.29 5.85
C PRO A 36 10.80 24.39 7.04
N HIS A 37 9.90 23.52 7.50
CA HIS A 37 10.19 22.57 8.59
C HIS A 37 11.02 21.36 8.12
N LEU A 38 11.07 21.09 6.81
CA LEU A 38 11.90 20.04 6.20
C LEU A 38 13.19 20.60 5.60
N LEU A 39 13.09 21.79 5.01
CA LEU A 39 14.17 22.52 4.34
C LEU A 39 14.27 23.92 4.93
N PRO A 40 14.89 24.08 6.12
CA PRO A 40 14.95 25.36 6.80
C PRO A 40 15.82 26.36 6.02
N PRO A 41 15.32 27.59 5.77
CA PRO A 41 16.11 28.62 5.10
C PRO A 41 17.27 29.04 6.00
N GLY A 42 18.50 28.79 5.56
CA GLY A 42 19.72 29.06 6.34
C GLY A 42 20.44 27.83 6.87
N GLY A 43 19.96 26.61 6.56
CA GLY A 43 20.59 25.36 6.99
C GLY A 43 19.96 24.76 8.25
N VAL A 44 20.60 23.76 8.84
CA VAL A 44 20.06 23.01 10.00
C VAL A 44 20.43 23.63 11.36
N GLU A 45 21.10 24.79 11.37
CA GLU A 45 21.53 25.47 12.59
C GLU A 45 20.32 26.00 13.38
N GLY A 46 20.21 25.61 14.66
CA GLY A 46 19.12 26.02 15.55
C GLY A 46 17.81 25.23 15.39
N VAL A 47 17.75 24.25 14.48
CA VAL A 47 16.58 23.38 14.30
C VAL A 47 16.65 22.19 15.25
N ALA A 48 15.54 21.89 15.92
CA ALA A 48 15.43 20.69 16.74
C ALA A 48 15.53 19.45 15.85
N PHE A 49 16.66 18.72 15.92
CA PHE A 49 16.94 17.53 15.11
C PHE A 49 15.78 16.52 15.10
N ALA A 50 15.15 16.30 16.25
CA ALA A 50 14.03 15.38 16.36
C ALA A 50 12.80 15.81 15.53
N GLY A 51 12.52 17.11 15.42
CA GLY A 51 11.44 17.64 14.59
C GLY A 51 11.75 17.53 13.11
N LEU A 52 13.00 17.83 12.71
CA LEU A 52 13.47 17.63 11.34
C LEU A 52 13.39 16.15 10.92
N LEU A 53 13.85 15.25 11.79
CA LEU A 53 13.77 13.81 11.57
C LEU A 53 12.32 13.34 11.48
N ALA A 54 11.43 13.80 12.37
CA ALA A 54 10.01 13.48 12.30
C ALA A 54 9.40 13.88 10.95
N GLY A 55 9.73 15.07 10.44
CA GLY A 55 9.26 15.51 9.13
C GLY A 55 9.71 14.60 7.99
N TRP A 56 10.99 14.22 7.95
CA TRP A 56 11.49 13.31 6.93
C TRP A 56 10.94 11.88 7.04
N LEU A 57 10.68 11.39 8.24
CA LEU A 57 10.00 10.12 8.45
C LEU A 57 8.53 10.20 8.00
N GLN A 58 7.85 11.33 8.21
CA GLN A 58 6.50 11.54 7.67
C GLN A 58 6.49 11.51 6.13
N VAL A 59 7.47 12.13 5.48
CA VAL A 59 7.68 12.05 4.02
C VAL A 59 7.97 10.61 3.59
N GLY A 60 8.87 9.91 4.32
CA GLY A 60 9.20 8.51 4.10
C GLY A 60 7.97 7.61 4.10
N ALA A 61 7.10 7.78 5.09
CA ALA A 61 5.87 7.01 5.23
C ALA A 61 4.92 7.20 4.05
N ILE A 62 4.80 8.43 3.53
CA ILE A 62 3.99 8.71 2.34
C ILE A 62 4.57 8.00 1.11
N VAL A 63 5.88 8.12 0.88
CA VAL A 63 6.55 7.46 -0.26
C VAL A 63 6.40 5.94 -0.18
N LEU A 64 6.66 5.36 0.99
CA LEU A 64 6.52 3.93 1.21
C LEU A 64 5.06 3.47 1.05
N GLY A 65 4.09 4.27 1.50
CA GLY A 65 2.66 4.01 1.31
C GLY A 65 2.26 3.96 -0.17
N ILE A 66 2.62 4.99 -0.94
CA ILE A 66 2.42 5.07 -2.40
C ILE A 66 2.97 3.81 -3.08
N VAL A 67 4.24 3.47 -2.80
CA VAL A 67 4.89 2.31 -3.41
C VAL A 67 4.23 0.99 -2.99
N LEU A 68 3.86 0.84 -1.71
CA LEU A 68 3.22 -0.37 -1.21
C LEU A 68 1.85 -0.59 -1.87
N ILE A 69 1.02 0.45 -1.96
CA ILE A 69 -0.28 0.41 -2.63
C ILE A 69 -0.11 0.02 -4.10
N TRP A 70 0.89 0.60 -4.77
CA TRP A 70 1.26 0.24 -6.13
C TRP A 70 1.65 -1.25 -6.26
N LEU A 71 2.55 -1.74 -5.42
CA LEU A 71 3.01 -3.14 -5.44
C LEU A 71 1.88 -4.14 -5.21
N VAL A 72 0.99 -3.87 -4.26
CA VAL A 72 -0.16 -4.74 -3.97
C VAL A 72 -1.07 -4.87 -5.19
N TYR A 73 -1.36 -3.75 -5.85
CA TYR A 73 -2.27 -3.74 -6.99
C TYR A 73 -1.64 -4.38 -8.23
N VAL A 74 -0.34 -4.11 -8.49
CA VAL A 74 0.44 -4.84 -9.50
C VAL A 74 0.33 -6.35 -9.27
N GLY A 75 0.51 -6.80 -8.04
CA GLY A 75 0.40 -8.22 -7.69
C GLY A 75 -0.98 -8.83 -7.97
N LEU A 76 -2.06 -8.07 -7.75
CA LEU A 76 -3.41 -8.53 -8.09
C LEU A 76 -3.59 -8.69 -9.60
N VAL A 77 -3.16 -7.68 -10.38
CA VAL A 77 -3.29 -7.67 -11.85
C VAL A 77 -2.43 -8.75 -12.52
N LEU A 78 -1.24 -9.03 -11.97
CA LEU A 78 -0.37 -10.10 -12.49
C LEU A 78 -0.87 -11.50 -12.17
N ARG A 79 -1.58 -11.68 -11.04
CA ARG A 79 -2.02 -13.00 -10.57
C ARG A 79 -3.39 -13.41 -11.09
N PHE A 80 -4.30 -12.47 -11.29
CA PHE A 80 -5.68 -12.78 -11.62
C PHE A 80 -6.12 -12.13 -12.94
N ALA A 81 -6.86 -12.89 -13.74
CA ALA A 81 -7.64 -12.36 -14.85
C ALA A 81 -9.12 -12.30 -14.44
N TRP A 82 -9.65 -11.08 -14.26
CA TRP A 82 -11.05 -10.86 -13.88
C TRP A 82 -11.64 -9.68 -14.67
N VAL A 83 -12.97 -9.56 -14.70
CA VAL A 83 -13.63 -8.35 -15.21
C VAL A 83 -13.83 -7.39 -14.04
N PRO A 84 -13.13 -6.24 -13.99
CA PRO A 84 -13.35 -5.29 -12.92
C PRO A 84 -14.77 -4.74 -12.94
N ARG A 85 -15.34 -4.61 -11.75
CA ARG A 85 -16.64 -3.96 -11.55
C ARG A 85 -16.44 -2.45 -11.55
N THR A 86 -17.50 -1.70 -11.82
CA THR A 86 -17.46 -0.22 -11.77
C THR A 86 -17.00 0.33 -10.42
N ARG A 87 -17.20 -0.41 -9.32
CA ARG A 87 -16.68 -0.02 -8.00
C ARG A 87 -15.16 -0.21 -7.86
N ASP A 88 -14.60 -1.17 -8.58
CA ASP A 88 -13.17 -1.50 -8.52
C ASP A 88 -12.33 -0.38 -9.16
N SER A 89 -12.92 0.41 -10.08
CA SER A 89 -12.31 1.62 -10.63
C SER A 89 -12.40 2.85 -9.73
N LEU A 90 -13.28 2.84 -8.71
CA LEU A 90 -13.38 3.94 -7.75
C LEU A 90 -12.30 3.89 -6.67
N PHE A 91 -11.81 2.69 -6.32
CA PHE A 91 -10.82 2.54 -5.26
C PHE A 91 -9.50 3.27 -5.55
N PRO A 92 -8.90 3.21 -6.75
CA PRO A 92 -7.69 3.99 -7.06
C PRO A 92 -7.88 5.50 -6.87
N PHE A 93 -9.06 6.04 -7.20
CA PHE A 93 -9.35 7.46 -6.99
C PHE A 93 -9.54 7.80 -5.51
N ALA A 94 -10.27 6.98 -4.77
CA ALA A 94 -10.50 7.19 -3.34
C ALA A 94 -9.17 7.13 -2.56
N ILE A 95 -8.32 6.16 -2.88
CA ILE A 95 -6.99 6.03 -2.29
C ILE A 95 -6.11 7.23 -2.69
N GLY A 96 -6.09 7.59 -3.98
CA GLY A 96 -5.36 8.77 -4.46
C GLY A 96 -5.76 10.07 -3.77
N LEU A 97 -7.06 10.29 -3.56
CA LEU A 97 -7.54 11.46 -2.84
C LEU A 97 -7.07 11.49 -1.39
N LEU A 98 -7.04 10.32 -0.73
CA LEU A 98 -6.52 10.20 0.64
C LEU A 98 -4.99 10.39 0.68
N GLU A 99 -4.25 9.91 -0.31
CA GLU A 99 -2.81 10.15 -0.47
C GLU A 99 -2.53 11.65 -0.64
N PHE A 100 -3.28 12.34 -1.51
CA PHE A 100 -3.18 13.80 -1.68
C PHE A 100 -3.50 14.53 -0.38
N LEU A 101 -4.56 14.14 0.33
CA LEU A 101 -4.89 14.72 1.62
C LEU A 101 -3.78 14.48 2.65
N SER A 102 -3.16 13.29 2.65
CA SER A 102 -2.02 12.98 3.50
C SER A 102 -0.82 13.90 3.20
N ILE A 103 -0.57 14.19 1.92
CA ILE A 103 0.47 15.14 1.49
C ILE A 103 0.14 16.57 1.92
N GLU A 104 -1.11 17.02 1.80
CA GLU A 104 -1.54 18.35 2.24
C GLU A 104 -1.38 18.53 3.75
N LEU A 105 -1.59 17.48 4.52
CA LEU A 105 -1.40 17.44 5.98
C LEU A 105 0.06 17.24 6.41
N LEU A 106 1.02 17.38 5.48
CA LEU A 106 2.43 17.33 5.81
C LEU A 106 2.82 18.53 6.67
N GLY A 107 3.25 18.23 7.89
CA GLY A 107 3.88 19.20 8.77
C GLY A 107 3.47 19.13 10.24
N PRO A 108 4.10 19.97 11.07
CA PRO A 108 4.07 19.84 12.52
C PRO A 108 2.67 19.90 13.14
N ASP A 109 1.90 20.90 12.72
CA ASP A 109 0.62 21.21 13.36
C ASP A 109 -0.48 20.21 12.98
N HIS A 110 -0.23 19.40 11.95
CA HIS A 110 -1.23 18.53 11.32
C HIS A 110 -0.94 17.05 11.59
N ALA A 111 0.11 16.72 12.35
CA ALA A 111 0.53 15.35 12.63
C ALA A 111 -0.58 14.41 13.14
N PRO A 112 -1.47 14.81 14.06
CA PRO A 112 -2.57 13.94 14.47
C PRO A 112 -3.58 13.70 13.35
N ALA A 113 -3.95 14.73 12.60
CA ALA A 113 -4.86 14.60 11.46
C ALA A 113 -4.25 13.73 10.37
N TRP A 114 -2.96 13.90 10.10
CA TRP A 114 -2.19 13.07 9.18
C TRP A 114 -2.23 11.58 9.56
N LEU A 115 -1.97 11.25 10.84
CA LEU A 115 -2.08 9.86 11.32
C LEU A 115 -3.49 9.31 11.17
N ALA A 116 -4.53 10.12 11.41
CA ALA A 116 -5.89 9.70 11.20
C ALA A 116 -6.16 9.37 9.73
N VAL A 117 -5.69 10.20 8.80
CA VAL A 117 -5.79 9.94 7.36
C VAL A 117 -5.02 8.68 6.96
N MET A 118 -3.82 8.45 7.49
CA MET A 118 -3.08 7.20 7.28
C MET A 118 -3.91 5.99 7.74
N GLY A 119 -4.54 6.06 8.91
CA GLY A 119 -5.45 5.01 9.38
C GLY A 119 -6.59 4.72 8.40
N VAL A 120 -7.19 5.78 7.81
CA VAL A 120 -8.23 5.64 6.78
C VAL A 120 -7.66 5.02 5.49
N ILE A 121 -6.47 5.44 5.02
CA ILE A 121 -5.80 4.85 3.86
C ILE A 121 -5.59 3.35 4.05
N PHE A 122 -5.04 2.94 5.19
CA PHE A 122 -4.84 1.53 5.52
C PHE A 122 -6.16 0.76 5.51
N SER A 123 -7.21 1.33 6.09
CA SER A 123 -8.52 0.66 6.14
C SER A 123 -9.15 0.49 4.76
N VAL A 124 -9.18 1.56 3.96
CA VAL A 124 -9.73 1.55 2.60
C VAL A 124 -8.93 0.60 1.70
N THR A 125 -7.60 0.65 1.77
CA THR A 125 -6.73 -0.22 0.96
C THR A 125 -6.91 -1.69 1.33
N SER A 126 -6.98 -2.02 2.62
CA SER A 126 -7.19 -3.39 3.09
C SER A 126 -8.56 -3.92 2.67
N PHE A 127 -9.59 -3.08 2.74
CA PHE A 127 -10.93 -3.43 2.27
C PHE A 127 -10.97 -3.65 0.76
N ALA A 128 -10.43 -2.72 -0.03
CA ALA A 128 -10.39 -2.81 -1.49
C ALA A 128 -9.61 -4.04 -1.96
N THR A 129 -8.44 -4.29 -1.35
CA THR A 129 -7.60 -5.44 -1.68
C THR A 129 -8.31 -6.75 -1.39
N ASN A 130 -8.94 -6.88 -0.21
CA ASN A 130 -9.67 -8.10 0.15
C ASN A 130 -10.89 -8.31 -0.78
N ASP A 131 -11.64 -7.25 -1.09
CA ASP A 131 -12.80 -7.33 -1.97
C ASP A 131 -12.42 -7.76 -3.40
N VAL A 132 -11.37 -7.16 -3.96
CA VAL A 132 -10.85 -7.52 -5.30
C VAL A 132 -10.29 -8.94 -5.27
N PHE A 133 -9.52 -9.32 -4.24
CA PHE A 133 -8.95 -10.66 -4.12
C PHE A 133 -10.01 -11.75 -4.07
N VAL A 134 -11.02 -11.61 -3.21
CA VAL A 134 -12.13 -12.59 -3.09
C VAL A 134 -12.93 -12.68 -4.38
N PHE A 135 -13.14 -11.55 -5.07
CA PHE A 135 -13.86 -11.55 -6.33
C PHE A 135 -13.04 -12.20 -7.45
N ALA A 136 -11.81 -11.74 -7.66
CA ALA A 136 -10.96 -12.16 -8.76
C ALA A 136 -10.61 -13.66 -8.66
N SER A 137 -10.37 -14.18 -7.44
CA SER A 137 -10.12 -15.61 -7.23
C SER A 137 -11.31 -16.51 -7.59
N ARG A 138 -12.55 -16.05 -7.36
CA ARG A 138 -13.75 -16.80 -7.76
C ARG A 138 -13.95 -16.79 -9.28
N GLU A 139 -13.64 -15.68 -9.95
CA GLU A 139 -13.84 -15.54 -11.38
C GLU A 139 -12.75 -16.23 -12.21
N SER A 140 -11.50 -16.26 -11.73
CA SER A 140 -10.37 -16.85 -12.46
C SER A 140 -10.36 -18.39 -12.47
N GLY A 141 -11.33 -19.06 -11.82
CA GLY A 141 -11.44 -20.52 -11.80
C GLY A 141 -10.26 -21.24 -11.11
N GLY A 142 -9.40 -20.51 -10.41
CA GLY A 142 -8.20 -21.05 -9.81
C GLY A 142 -8.54 -22.04 -8.69
N VAL A 143 -8.23 -23.32 -8.91
CA VAL A 143 -8.05 -24.27 -7.82
C VAL A 143 -6.94 -23.71 -6.95
N MET A 144 -7.24 -23.47 -5.67
CA MET A 144 -6.27 -23.09 -4.66
C MET A 144 -5.33 -24.27 -4.37
N GLU A 145 -4.42 -24.58 -5.31
CA GLU A 145 -3.30 -25.47 -5.02
C GLU A 145 -2.38 -24.76 -4.02
N GLY A 146 -2.27 -25.33 -2.81
CA GLY A 146 -1.39 -24.81 -1.77
C GLY A 146 -2.03 -23.75 -0.86
N GLY A 147 -3.06 -24.17 -0.13
CA GLY A 147 -3.66 -23.53 1.05
C GLY A 147 -3.04 -22.23 1.59
N ARG A 148 -3.81 -21.15 1.50
CA ARG A 148 -4.13 -20.29 2.65
C ARG A 148 -5.29 -19.39 2.30
N LEU A 149 -6.41 -19.57 3.00
CA LEU A 149 -7.42 -18.54 3.21
C LEU A 149 -6.74 -17.35 3.92
N SER A 150 -6.09 -16.47 3.17
CA SER A 150 -5.38 -15.32 3.73
C SER A 150 -6.22 -14.03 3.71
N GLY A 151 -7.31 -13.98 2.93
CA GLY A 151 -8.13 -12.76 2.77
C GLY A 151 -8.68 -12.17 4.08
N LEU A 152 -9.08 -13.01 5.04
CA LEU A 152 -9.61 -12.53 6.33
C LEU A 152 -8.51 -12.09 7.30
N ARG A 153 -7.44 -12.90 7.47
CA ARG A 153 -6.35 -12.52 8.38
C ARG A 153 -5.65 -11.26 7.89
N ASP A 154 -5.37 -11.19 6.59
CA ASP A 154 -4.64 -10.07 6.01
C ASP A 154 -5.51 -8.79 6.04
N PHE A 155 -6.84 -8.92 5.87
CA PHE A 155 -7.79 -7.83 6.13
C PHE A 155 -7.75 -7.34 7.59
N TRP A 156 -7.81 -8.26 8.56
CA TRP A 156 -7.79 -7.90 9.98
C TRP A 156 -6.46 -7.27 10.41
N VAL A 157 -5.33 -7.71 9.86
CA VAL A 157 -4.03 -7.06 10.08
C VAL A 157 -4.08 -5.62 9.59
N GLY A 158 -4.65 -5.38 8.40
CA GLY A 158 -4.89 -4.03 7.89
C GLY A 158 -5.75 -3.16 8.81
N GLN A 159 -6.85 -3.71 9.32
CA GLN A 159 -7.74 -2.99 10.25
C GLN A 159 -7.07 -2.71 11.61
N LEU A 160 -6.29 -3.65 12.13
CA LEU A 160 -5.51 -3.45 13.36
C LEU A 160 -4.51 -2.31 13.19
N LEU A 161 -3.84 -2.23 12.04
CA LEU A 161 -2.96 -1.11 11.72
C LEU A 161 -3.75 0.20 11.61
N ALA A 162 -4.90 0.22 10.97
CA ALA A 162 -5.76 1.39 10.91
C ALA A 162 -6.14 1.91 12.31
N PHE A 163 -6.55 1.01 13.21
CA PHE A 163 -6.85 1.36 14.60
C PHE A 163 -5.62 1.82 15.38
N ALA A 164 -4.46 1.21 15.15
CA ALA A 164 -3.20 1.65 15.76
C ALA A 164 -2.87 3.09 15.36
N HIS A 165 -3.02 3.46 14.08
CA HIS A 165 -2.82 4.83 13.62
C HIS A 165 -3.80 5.82 14.27
N LEU A 166 -5.08 5.46 14.39
CA LEU A 166 -6.07 6.30 15.07
C LEU A 166 -5.77 6.48 16.57
N ALA A 167 -5.34 5.41 17.24
CA ALA A 167 -4.94 5.48 18.64
C ALA A 167 -3.71 6.40 18.81
N LEU A 168 -2.70 6.25 17.95
CA LEU A 168 -1.51 7.10 17.93
C LEU A 168 -1.84 8.56 17.60
N ALA A 169 -2.80 8.81 16.70
CA ALA A 169 -3.32 10.14 16.42
C ALA A 169 -3.90 10.78 17.68
N GLY A 170 -4.73 10.04 18.42
CA GLY A 170 -5.28 10.51 19.70
C GLY A 170 -4.19 10.83 20.73
N VAL A 171 -3.16 9.97 20.84
CA VAL A 171 -2.03 10.21 21.75
C VAL A 171 -1.27 11.48 21.37
N LEU A 172 -0.91 11.66 20.09
CA LEU A 172 -0.20 12.87 19.64
C LEU A 172 -1.05 14.13 19.79
N ALA A 173 -2.37 14.05 19.56
CA ALA A 173 -3.28 15.19 19.75
C ALA A 173 -3.34 15.65 21.21
N VAL A 174 -3.25 14.72 22.17
CA VAL A 174 -3.32 15.02 23.60
C VAL A 174 -1.97 15.49 24.15
N VAL A 175 -0.89 14.79 23.79
CA VAL A 175 0.46 15.10 24.29
C VAL A 175 0.97 16.42 23.70
N GLY A 176 0.62 16.69 22.45
CA GLY A 176 1.17 17.81 21.70
C GLY A 176 2.65 17.62 21.38
N GLY A 177 3.08 18.13 20.22
CA GLY A 177 4.50 18.26 19.91
C GLY A 177 4.98 17.40 18.75
N TYR A 178 5.60 18.09 17.81
CA TYR A 178 6.35 17.53 16.70
C TYR A 178 7.83 17.48 17.11
N GLY A 179 8.29 16.31 17.54
CA GLY A 179 9.59 16.13 18.16
C GLY A 179 9.95 14.65 18.33
N ALA A 180 10.63 14.28 19.42
CA ALA A 180 11.13 12.91 19.61
C ALA A 180 10.03 11.83 19.61
N LEU A 181 8.86 12.14 20.20
CA LEU A 181 7.71 11.23 20.19
C LEU A 181 7.20 11.03 18.76
N ALA A 182 6.96 12.12 18.02
CA ALA A 182 6.54 12.06 16.62
C ALA A 182 7.54 11.29 15.76
N ALA A 183 8.85 11.55 15.90
CA ALA A 183 9.90 10.82 15.19
C ALA A 183 9.86 9.32 15.50
N THR A 184 9.63 8.94 16.76
CA THR A 184 9.53 7.52 17.15
C THR A 184 8.30 6.86 16.53
N VAL A 185 7.15 7.55 16.57
CA VAL A 185 5.89 7.06 15.99
C VAL A 185 6.02 6.89 14.47
N PHE A 186 6.51 7.91 13.77
CA PHE A 186 6.68 7.86 12.33
C PHE A 186 7.73 6.84 11.89
N GLY A 187 8.85 6.73 12.63
CA GLY A 187 9.85 5.69 12.37
C GLY A 187 9.31 4.27 12.56
N ALA A 188 8.42 4.05 13.54
CA ALA A 188 7.74 2.78 13.70
C ALA A 188 6.79 2.47 12.53
N ILE A 189 6.09 3.49 12.00
CA ILE A 189 5.23 3.35 10.82
C ILE A 189 6.07 2.98 9.59
N ASP A 190 7.20 3.66 9.35
CA ASP A 190 8.12 3.33 8.25
C ASP A 190 8.63 1.90 8.35
N ALA A 191 9.02 1.45 9.55
CA ALA A 191 9.46 0.07 9.78
C ALA A 191 8.37 -0.96 9.45
N VAL A 192 7.12 -0.68 9.82
CA VAL A 192 5.96 -1.53 9.49
C VAL A 192 5.71 -1.54 7.97
N LEU A 193 5.75 -0.39 7.31
CA LEU A 193 5.56 -0.28 5.86
C LEU A 193 6.65 -1.05 5.10
N LEU A 194 7.92 -0.90 5.48
CA LEU A 194 9.03 -1.65 4.91
C LEU A 194 8.87 -3.16 5.11
N PHE A 195 8.45 -3.58 6.31
CA PHE A 195 8.17 -4.98 6.59
C PHE A 195 7.03 -5.52 5.72
N GLN A 196 5.96 -4.74 5.51
CA GLN A 196 4.87 -5.10 4.61
C GLN A 196 5.33 -5.21 3.15
N MET A 197 6.15 -4.27 2.67
CA MET A 197 6.73 -4.34 1.32
C MET A 197 7.57 -5.59 1.15
N TRP A 198 8.36 -5.97 2.16
CA TRP A 198 9.13 -7.22 2.15
C TRP A 198 8.22 -8.45 2.06
N LEU A 199 7.11 -8.50 2.81
CA LEU A 199 6.13 -9.59 2.72
C LEU A 199 5.48 -9.67 1.33
N VAL A 200 5.11 -8.52 0.74
CA VAL A 200 4.54 -8.46 -0.61
C VAL A 200 5.56 -8.93 -1.65
N HIS A 201 6.83 -8.56 -1.50
CA HIS A 201 7.90 -9.03 -2.36
C HIS A 201 8.06 -10.55 -2.31
N LEU A 202 8.09 -11.15 -1.11
CA LEU A 202 8.16 -12.61 -0.96
C LEU A 202 6.99 -13.29 -1.67
N TYR A 203 5.77 -12.80 -1.42
CA TYR A 203 4.55 -13.33 -2.03
C TYR A 203 4.57 -13.23 -3.57
N LEU A 204 5.03 -12.10 -4.12
CA LEU A 204 5.21 -11.93 -5.56
C LEU A 204 6.27 -12.88 -6.13
N SER A 205 7.38 -13.05 -5.42
CA SER A 205 8.48 -13.91 -5.86
C SER A 205 8.06 -15.39 -5.93
N ASP A 206 7.23 -15.85 -5.00
CA ASP A 206 6.68 -17.21 -5.01
C ASP A 206 5.70 -17.41 -6.18
N ALA A 207 4.88 -16.40 -6.48
CA ALA A 207 3.95 -16.46 -7.61
C ALA A 207 4.67 -16.54 -8.97
N LEU A 208 5.83 -15.91 -9.10
CA LEU A 208 6.62 -15.89 -10.35
C LEU A 208 7.43 -17.18 -10.58
N ARG A 209 7.64 -18.02 -9.56
CA ARG A 209 8.45 -19.24 -9.66
C ARG A 209 7.76 -20.38 -10.43
N GLY A 210 6.47 -20.26 -10.73
CA GLY A 210 5.68 -21.31 -11.40
C GLY A 210 5.53 -22.57 -10.54
N PRO A 211 4.68 -23.54 -10.94
CA PRO A 211 4.63 -24.82 -10.26
C PRO A 211 6.00 -25.52 -10.37
N ALA A 212 6.38 -26.26 -9.32
CA ALA A 212 7.57 -27.10 -9.38
C ALA A 212 7.48 -28.00 -10.62
N PRO A 213 8.57 -28.21 -11.37
CA PRO A 213 8.54 -29.10 -12.53
C PRO A 213 8.02 -30.46 -12.08
N ALA A 214 7.01 -30.99 -12.78
CA ALA A 214 6.40 -32.29 -12.49
C ALA A 214 7.50 -33.33 -12.29
N ASP A 215 7.34 -34.15 -11.23
CA ASP A 215 8.26 -35.23 -10.89
C ASP A 215 8.47 -36.08 -12.16
N PRO A 216 9.72 -36.40 -12.56
CA PRO A 216 9.96 -37.30 -13.67
C PRO A 216 9.12 -38.58 -13.61
N ALA A 217 8.80 -39.09 -12.41
CA ALA A 217 7.93 -40.25 -12.22
C ALA A 217 6.47 -40.00 -12.67
N GLU A 218 5.94 -38.78 -12.53
CA GLU A 218 4.60 -38.43 -13.01
C GLU A 218 4.56 -38.33 -14.54
N ARG A 219 5.65 -37.88 -15.17
CA ARG A 219 5.76 -37.83 -16.64
C ARG A 219 5.87 -39.22 -17.27
N GLU A 220 6.54 -40.16 -16.60
CA GLU A 220 6.62 -41.55 -17.05
C GLU A 220 5.27 -42.26 -16.88
N ALA A 221 4.53 -41.99 -15.80
CA ALA A 221 3.19 -42.53 -15.59
C ALA A 221 2.14 -42.00 -16.60
N GLU A 222 2.24 -40.74 -17.04
CA GLU A 222 1.42 -40.21 -18.13
C GLU A 222 1.82 -40.75 -19.51
N ALA A 223 3.11 -41.04 -19.73
CA ALA A 223 3.61 -41.59 -20.99
C ALA A 223 3.25 -43.08 -21.18
N ASP A 224 3.16 -43.86 -20.10
CA ASP A 224 2.76 -45.28 -20.14
C ASP A 224 1.22 -45.48 -20.14
N GLY A 225 0.44 -44.40 -19.98
CA GLY A 225 -1.02 -44.42 -19.90
C GLY A 225 -1.77 -44.18 -21.22
N THR A 226 -1.06 -43.95 -22.34
CA THR A 226 -1.63 -43.72 -23.69
C THR A 226 -1.26 -44.82 -24.67
#